data_AF-A0A0K8Q8S8-F1
#
_entry.id   AF-A0A0K8Q8S8-F1
#
_cell.length_a   1.000
_cell.length_b   1.000
_cell.length_c   1.000
_cell.angle_alpha   90.00
_cell.angle_beta   90.00
_cell.angle_gamma   90.00
#
_symmetry.space_group_name_H-M   'P 1'
#
loop_
_entity.id
_entity.type
_entity.pdbx_description
1 polymer ?
#
loop_
_entity_poly.entity_id
_entity_poly.type
_entity_poly.pdbx_seq_one_letter_code
_entity_poly.pdbx_strand_id
1 'polypeptide(L)' 'MTRLILASQSPARTKLLHYAGIAHEVLVSDVDEDAVQARYGVTDPHDTALLLARAKAEAVAALPE' A
#
# COMPACT_ATOMS: atom_id res chain seq x y z
N MET A 1 12.51 9.68 -15.51
CA MET A 1 12.47 8.69 -14.41
C MET A 1 11.05 8.58 -13.92
N THR A 2 10.57 7.38 -13.61
CA THR A 2 9.20 7.16 -13.13
C THR A 2 9.13 7.45 -11.63
N ARG A 3 8.15 8.25 -11.20
CA ARG A 3 7.88 8.51 -9.79
C ARG A 3 7.32 7.25 -9.14
N LEU A 4 7.92 6.81 -8.04
CA LEU A 4 7.45 5.68 -7.25
C LEU A 4 6.95 6.16 -5.89
N ILE A 5 5.74 5.74 -5.51
CA ILE A 5 5.12 6.10 -4.24
C ILE A 5 4.92 4.84 -3.40
N LEU A 6 5.38 4.88 -2.15
CA LEU A 6 5.10 3.88 -1.13
C LEU A 6 3.81 4.24 -0.39
N ALA A 7 2.73 3.54 -0.73
CA ALA A 7 1.39 3.67 -0.13
C ALA A 7 1.29 3.06 1.29
N SER A 8 2.25 3.34 2.17
CA SER A 8 2.35 2.66 3.48
C SER A 8 3.00 3.53 4.55
N GLN A 9 2.38 3.56 5.73
CA GLN A 9 2.94 4.19 6.95
C GLN A 9 4.04 3.40 7.66
N SER A 10 4.36 2.19 7.19
CA SER A 10 5.35 1.32 7.86
C SER A 10 6.79 1.85 7.77
N PRO A 11 7.46 2.13 8.91
CA PRO A 11 8.87 2.53 8.92
C PRO A 11 9.81 1.43 8.38
N ALA A 12 9.42 0.16 8.48
CA ALA A 12 10.22 -0.95 7.99
C ALA A 12 10.24 -1.02 6.46
N ARG A 13 9.10 -0.74 5.81
CA ARG A 13 8.99 -0.79 4.33
C ARG A 13 9.80 0.31 3.65
N THR A 14 9.76 1.54 4.18
CA THR A 14 10.61 2.63 3.65
C THR A 14 12.10 2.34 3.84
N LYS A 15 12.51 1.79 4.99
CA LYS A 15 13.90 1.35 5.23
C LYS A 15 14.35 0.29 4.23
N LEU A 16 13.49 -0.69 3.94
CA LEU A 16 13.80 -1.75 2.97
C LEU A 16 14.03 -1.17 1.56
N LEU A 17 13.12 -0.32 1.06
CA LEU A 17 13.28 0.31 -0.25
C LEU A 17 14.54 1.20 -0.32
N HIS A 18 14.81 1.95 0.76
CA HIS A 18 16.02 2.76 0.87
C HIS A 18 17.29 1.90 0.80
N TYR A 19 17.38 0.81 1.58
CA TYR A 19 18.54 -0.09 1.53
C TYR A 19 18.70 -0.83 0.21
N ALA A 20 17.61 -1.01 -0.55
CA ALA A 20 17.64 -1.56 -1.90
C ALA A 20 18.06 -0.52 -2.97
N GLY A 21 18.30 0.75 -2.60
CA GLY A 21 18.63 1.82 -3.55
C GLY A 21 17.45 2.27 -4.41
N ILE A 22 16.21 2.00 -3.99
CA ILE A 22 15.00 2.35 -4.72
C ILE A 22 14.51 3.72 -4.25
N ALA A 23 14.64 4.72 -5.12
CA ALA A 23 14.09 6.06 -4.87
C ALA A 23 12.56 6.00 -4.82
N HIS A 24 11.98 6.53 -3.75
CA HIS A 24 10.53 6.53 -3.52
C HIS A 24 10.11 7.72 -2.65
N GLU A 25 8.86 8.13 -2.81
CA GLU A 25 8.17 9.02 -1.88
C GLU A 25 7.24 8.21 -0.98
N VAL A 26 6.91 8.71 0.20
CA VAL A 26 5.94 8.09 1.10
C VAL A 26 4.66 8.91 1.07
N LEU A 27 3.56 8.27 0.71
CA LEU A 27 2.21 8.85 0.82
C LEU A 27 1.32 7.79 1.46
N VAL A 28 0.80 8.08 2.65
CA VAL A 28 0.05 7.08 3.43
C VAL A 28 -1.35 6.95 2.85
N SER A 29 -1.77 5.71 2.58
CA SER A 29 -3.15 5.40 2.21
C SER A 29 -4.08 5.55 3.41
N ASP A 30 -5.26 6.10 3.18
CA ASP A 30 -6.37 6.24 4.12
C ASP A 30 -7.33 5.03 4.11
N VAL A 31 -6.94 3.91 3.48
CA VAL A 31 -7.76 2.71 3.38
C VAL A 31 -8.05 2.12 4.76
N ASP A 32 -9.34 1.96 5.04
CA ASP A 32 -9.85 1.15 6.14
C ASP A 32 -9.72 -0.34 5.77
N GLU A 33 -8.71 -1.00 6.35
CA GLU A 33 -8.37 -2.40 6.05
C GLU A 33 -9.50 -3.36 6.46
N ASP A 34 -10.14 -3.11 7.61
CA ASP A 34 -11.20 -3.96 8.13
C ASP A 34 -12.44 -3.87 7.24
N ALA A 35 -12.80 -2.66 6.79
CA ALA A 35 -13.91 -2.47 5.86
C ALA A 35 -13.65 -3.12 4.48
N VAL A 36 -12.42 -3.04 3.98
CA VAL A 36 -12.03 -3.71 2.73
C VAL A 36 -12.16 -5.23 2.90
N GLN A 37 -11.60 -5.81 3.96
CA GLN A 37 -11.68 -7.25 4.19
C GLN A 37 -13.13 -7.73 4.36
N ALA A 38 -13.94 -7.00 5.13
CA ALA A 38 -15.36 -7.31 5.32
C ALA A 38 -16.16 -7.32 4.01
N ARG A 39 -15.85 -6.41 3.08
CA ARG A 39 -16.52 -6.33 1.76
C ARG A 39 -16.20 -7.53 0.87
N TYR A 40 -15.00 -8.09 0.96
CA TYR A 40 -14.55 -9.22 0.14
C TYR A 40 -14.87 -10.58 0.76
N GLY A 41 -15.19 -10.62 2.05
CA GLY A 41 -15.62 -11.83 2.76
C GLY A 41 -14.44 -12.63 3.30
N VAL A 42 -14.65 -13.93 3.51
CA VAL A 42 -13.61 -14.81 4.07
C VAL A 42 -12.51 -15.04 3.05
N THR A 43 -11.35 -14.45 3.30
CA THR A 43 -10.13 -14.59 2.52
C THR A 43 -9.07 -15.32 3.34
N ASP A 44 -8.22 -16.12 2.68
CA ASP A 44 -7.05 -16.65 3.36
C ASP A 44 -6.01 -15.52 3.63
N PRO A 45 -4.97 -15.75 4.46
CA PRO A 45 -3.99 -14.71 4.79
C PRO A 45 -3.23 -14.16 3.57
N HIS A 46 -2.96 -15.00 2.57
CA HIS A 46 -2.28 -14.58 1.35
C HIS A 46 -3.17 -13.62 0.55
N ASP A 47 -4.42 -13.99 0.35
CA ASP A 47 -5.39 -13.20 -0.41
C ASP A 47 -5.73 -11.89 0.31
N THR A 48 -5.80 -11.92 1.64
CA THR A 48 -5.98 -10.73 2.46
C THR A 48 -4.83 -9.74 2.26
N ALA A 49 -3.58 -10.21 2.30
CA ALA A 49 -2.42 -9.36 2.10
C ALA A 49 -2.39 -8.75 0.69
N LEU A 50 -2.72 -9.54 -0.33
CA LEU A 50 -2.77 -9.07 -1.72
C LEU A 50 -3.88 -8.04 -1.93
N LEU A 51 -5.07 -8.30 -1.40
CA LEU A 51 -6.23 -7.40 -1.45
C LEU A 51 -5.89 -6.04 -0.83
N LEU A 52 -5.37 -6.04 0.41
CA LEU A 52 -5.07 -4.81 1.13
C LEU A 52 -3.92 -4.03 0.48
N ALA A 53 -2.89 -4.73 -0.04
CA ALA A 53 -1.81 -4.08 -0.77
C ALA A 53 -2.32 -3.36 -2.03
N ARG A 54 -3.22 -4.00 -2.79
CA ARG A 54 -3.83 -3.40 -3.98
C ARG A 54 -4.73 -2.22 -3.62
N ALA A 55 -5.62 -2.38 -2.65
CA ALA A 55 -6.52 -1.32 -2.21
C ALA A 55 -5.75 -0.05 -1.80
N LYS A 56 -4.66 -0.20 -1.04
CA LYS A 56 -3.82 0.93 -0.62
C LYS A 56 -3.15 1.64 -1.77
N ALA A 57 -2.59 0.89 -2.72
CA ALA A 57 -1.93 1.44 -3.89
C ALA A 57 -2.93 2.19 -4.80
N GLU A 58 -4.11 1.61 -5.02
CA GLU A 58 -5.18 2.21 -5.83
C GLU A 58 -5.74 3.49 -5.18
N ALA A 59 -5.93 3.49 -3.86
CA ALA A 59 -6.40 4.68 -3.14
C ALA A 59 -5.43 5.85 -3.30
N VAL A 60 -4.12 5.60 -3.16
CA VAL A 60 -3.09 6.63 -3.36
C VAL A 60 -3.02 7.08 -4.82
N ALA A 61 -3.15 6.15 -5.78
CA ALA A 61 -3.12 6.47 -7.20
C ALA A 61 -4.32 7.30 -7.69
N ALA A 62 -5.44 7.27 -6.96
CA ALA A 62 -6.64 8.04 -7.25
C ALA A 62 -6.60 9.49 -6.70
N LEU A 63 -5.59 9.85 -5.92
CA LEU A 63 -5.45 11.21 -5.39
C LEU A 63 -5.08 12.19 -6.52
N PRO A 64 -5.58 13.43 -6.47
CA PRO A 64 -5.13 14.47 -7.40
C PRO A 64 -3.63 14.76 -7.21
N GLU A 65 -2.95 15.14 -8.31
CA GLU A 65 -1.52 15.49 -8.31
C GLU A 65 -1.21 16.78 -7.54
#